data_AF-A0A518U897-F1
#
_entry.id   AF-A0A518U897-F1
#
_cell.length_a   1.000
_cell.length_b   1.000
_cell.length_c   1.000
_cell.angle_alpha   90.00
_cell.angle_beta   90.00
_cell.angle_gamma   90.00
#
_symmetry.space_group_name_H-M   'P 1'
#
loop_
_entity.id
_entity.type
_entity.pdbx_description
1 polymer ?
#
loop_
_entity_poly.entity_id
_entity_poly.type
_entity_poly.pdbx_seq_one_letter_code
_entity_poly.pdbx_strand_id
1 'polypeptide(L)'
;MALCFFALLSSEEILATELKQYLLTAIDAPNGRSGGEMSGPMADFFKGQTRSSLPVRVQVRTIKHFSAAGCARLEATLSQDGVPTTNGQQIPFAVRYELNLCRDGRPPTEGMDLDAASRALYRDAPSQ
;
A
#
# COMPACT_ATOMS: atom_id res chain seq x y z
N MET A 1 33.26 19.97 17.58
CA MET A 1 32.25 18.92 17.84
C MET A 1 31.31 18.89 16.64
N ALA A 2 31.43 17.88 15.77
CA ALA A 2 30.53 17.72 14.64
C ALA A 2 29.27 16.98 15.13
N LEU A 3 28.14 17.68 15.13
CA LEU A 3 26.83 17.11 15.43
C LEU A 3 26.40 16.23 14.26
N CYS A 4 26.56 14.91 14.41
CA CYS A 4 25.90 13.93 13.57
C CYS A 4 24.38 14.03 13.78
N PHE A 5 23.68 14.69 12.86
CA PHE A 5 22.24 14.49 12.68
C PHE A 5 22.02 13.14 12.01
N PHE A 6 22.04 12.06 12.79
CA PHE A 6 21.40 10.82 12.36
C PHE A 6 19.89 11.05 12.43
N ALA A 7 19.30 11.39 11.29
CA ALA A 7 17.86 11.36 11.12
C ALA A 7 17.38 9.93 11.43
N LEU A 8 16.59 9.78 12.50
CA LEU A 8 15.83 8.58 12.79
C LEU A 8 14.76 8.44 11.71
N LEU A 9 15.11 7.85 10.58
CA LEU A 9 14.14 7.32 9.62
C LEU A 9 13.36 6.23 10.36
N SER A 10 12.06 6.46 10.56
CA SER A 10 11.16 5.47 11.16
C SER A 10 11.21 4.18 10.33
N SER A 11 11.47 3.07 10.99
CA SER A 11 11.63 1.75 10.36
C SER A 11 10.40 1.31 9.54
N GLU A 12 9.23 1.88 9.82
CA GLU A 12 7.96 1.57 9.16
C GLU A 12 7.88 2.13 7.72
N GLU A 13 8.48 3.29 7.42
CA GLU A 13 8.45 3.85 6.05
C GLU A 13 9.25 3.00 5.06
N ILE A 14 10.25 2.27 5.56
CA ILE A 14 11.15 1.45 4.73
C ILE A 14 10.40 0.26 4.13
N LEU A 15 9.40 -0.29 4.83
CA LEU A 15 8.71 -1.49 4.37
C LEU A 15 7.92 -1.21 3.08
N ALA A 16 7.09 -0.17 3.06
CA ALA A 16 6.12 0.05 1.98
C ALA A 16 6.59 0.99 0.86
N THR A 17 7.86 1.42 0.86
CA THR A 17 8.37 2.43 -0.08
C THR A 17 8.11 2.06 -1.54
N GLU A 18 8.46 0.84 -1.96
CA GLU A 18 8.33 0.44 -3.36
C GLU A 18 6.86 0.30 -3.78
N LEU A 19 6.02 -0.28 -2.93
CA LEU A 19 4.57 -0.36 -3.15
C LEU A 19 3.94 1.04 -3.29
N LYS A 20 4.33 2.00 -2.44
CA LYS A 20 3.91 3.40 -2.54
C LYS A 20 4.28 3.98 -3.91
N GLN A 21 5.46 3.71 -4.44
CA GLN A 21 5.86 4.19 -5.76
C GLN A 21 4.97 3.62 -6.88
N TYR A 22 4.63 2.33 -6.83
CA TYR A 22 3.68 1.76 -7.79
C TYR A 22 2.30 2.42 -7.70
N LEU A 23 1.79 2.66 -6.48
CA LEU A 23 0.52 3.34 -6.28
C LEU A 23 0.52 4.75 -6.89
N LEU A 24 1.53 5.57 -6.58
CA LEU A 24 1.66 6.93 -7.10
C LEU A 24 1.85 6.95 -8.63
N THR A 25 2.62 5.99 -9.16
CA THR A 25 2.81 5.87 -10.62
C THR A 25 1.48 5.58 -11.32
N ALA A 26 0.60 4.75 -10.75
CA ALA A 26 -0.71 4.49 -11.34
C ALA A 26 -1.65 5.70 -11.30
N ILE A 27 -1.51 6.59 -10.30
CA ILE A 27 -2.24 7.88 -10.26
C ILE A 27 -1.79 8.77 -11.42
N ASP A 28 -0.49 8.85 -11.67
CA ASP A 28 0.12 9.76 -12.66
C ASP A 28 0.08 9.18 -14.09
N ALA A 29 -0.10 7.85 -14.25
CA ALA A 29 -0.07 7.18 -15.55
C ALA A 29 -1.30 7.49 -16.42
N PRO A 30 -1.13 7.83 -17.71
CA PRO A 30 -2.26 8.09 -18.62
C PRO A 30 -3.22 6.92 -18.80
N ASN A 31 -2.72 5.68 -18.69
CA ASN A 31 -3.51 4.46 -18.76
C ASN A 31 -4.00 3.99 -17.38
N GLY A 32 -3.70 4.73 -16.31
CA GLY A 32 -4.05 4.41 -14.93
C GLY A 32 -3.44 3.11 -14.41
N ARG A 33 -2.27 2.69 -14.89
CA ARG A 33 -1.67 1.40 -14.54
C ARG A 33 -0.19 1.52 -14.17
N SER A 34 0.22 0.69 -13.23
CA SER A 34 1.63 0.43 -12.92
C SER A 34 1.79 -1.02 -12.46
N GLY A 35 3.00 -1.56 -12.53
CA GLY A 35 3.27 -2.91 -12.02
C GLY A 35 4.65 -3.40 -12.40
N GLY A 36 5.05 -4.50 -11.75
CA GLY A 36 6.37 -5.10 -11.91
C GLY A 36 6.63 -6.16 -10.84
N GLU A 37 7.87 -6.60 -10.78
CA GLU A 37 8.36 -7.38 -9.65
C GLU A 37 8.73 -6.43 -8.51
N MET A 38 8.39 -6.83 -7.29
CA MET A 38 8.79 -6.10 -6.08
C MET A 38 10.07 -6.68 -5.51
N SER A 39 10.85 -5.80 -4.90
CA SER A 39 12.10 -6.07 -4.22
C SER A 39 12.12 -5.44 -2.82
N GLY A 40 13.17 -5.74 -2.06
CA GLY A 40 13.38 -5.15 -0.74
C GLY A 40 12.37 -5.61 0.34
N PRO A 41 12.23 -4.84 1.43
CA PRO A 41 11.62 -5.35 2.66
C PRO A 41 10.16 -5.80 2.54
N MET A 42 9.32 -5.16 1.71
CA MET A 42 7.94 -5.65 1.49
C MET A 42 7.93 -7.00 0.77
N ALA A 43 8.78 -7.17 -0.24
CA ALA A 43 8.88 -8.44 -0.95
C ALA A 43 9.38 -9.55 -0.01
N ASP A 44 10.36 -9.25 0.83
CA ASP A 44 10.86 -10.18 1.85
C ASP A 44 9.80 -10.55 2.88
N PHE A 45 9.03 -9.56 3.35
CA PHE A 45 7.88 -9.80 4.23
C PHE A 45 6.85 -10.72 3.57
N PHE A 46 6.47 -10.43 2.33
CA PHE A 46 5.48 -11.23 1.60
C PHE A 46 5.97 -12.67 1.37
N LYS A 47 7.24 -12.84 0.99
CA LYS A 47 7.90 -14.16 0.90
C LYS A 47 7.88 -14.91 2.22
N GLY A 48 8.11 -14.22 3.34
CA GLY A 48 8.02 -14.80 4.67
C GLY A 48 6.61 -15.29 5.01
N GLN A 49 5.58 -14.53 4.64
CA GLN A 49 4.17 -14.90 4.88
C GLN A 49 3.71 -16.08 4.01
N THR A 50 4.03 -16.05 2.72
CA THR A 50 3.61 -17.10 1.78
C THR A 50 4.49 -18.34 1.86
N ARG A 51 5.72 -18.23 2.37
CA ARG A 51 6.77 -19.27 2.34
C ARG A 51 7.19 -19.68 0.92
N SER A 52 6.94 -18.82 -0.08
CA SER A 52 7.47 -18.99 -1.44
C SER A 52 8.72 -18.14 -1.66
N SER A 53 9.72 -18.70 -2.34
CA SER A 53 10.94 -17.98 -2.73
C SER A 53 10.84 -17.27 -4.08
N LEU A 54 9.77 -17.54 -4.86
CA LEU A 54 9.55 -16.99 -6.20
C LEU A 54 9.32 -15.46 -6.16
N PRO A 55 9.44 -14.74 -7.29
CA PRO A 55 9.24 -13.29 -7.32
C PRO A 55 7.84 -12.87 -6.86
N VAL A 56 7.77 -11.77 -6.10
CA VAL A 56 6.51 -11.13 -5.70
C VAL A 56 6.19 -10.10 -6.78
N ARG A 57 4.98 -10.18 -7.37
CA ARG A 57 4.53 -9.26 -8.42
C ARG A 57 3.48 -8.31 -7.88
N VAL A 58 3.58 -7.04 -8.25
CA VAL A 58 2.57 -6.01 -7.97
C VAL A 58 1.94 -5.52 -9.26
N GLN A 59 0.63 -5.33 -9.22
CA GLN A 59 -0.15 -4.70 -10.28
C GLN A 59 -1.07 -3.69 -9.62
N VAL A 60 -1.02 -2.44 -10.07
CA VAL A 60 -1.91 -1.38 -9.62
C VAL A 60 -2.71 -0.88 -10.81
N ARG A 61 -4.01 -0.71 -10.59
CA ARG A 61 -4.90 -0.04 -11.54
C ARG A 61 -5.72 1.04 -10.87
N THR A 62 -5.91 2.14 -11.56
CA THR A 62 -6.84 3.19 -11.19
C THR A 62 -8.27 2.75 -11.54
N ILE A 63 -9.12 2.68 -10.52
CA ILE A 63 -10.55 2.38 -10.65
C ILE A 63 -11.31 3.64 -11.08
N LYS A 64 -11.05 4.74 -10.40
CA LYS A 64 -11.60 6.07 -10.72
C LYS A 64 -10.69 7.18 -10.21
N HIS A 65 -10.74 8.33 -10.85
CA HIS A 65 -10.21 9.58 -10.30
C HIS A 65 -11.28 10.27 -9.45
N PHE A 66 -10.85 10.96 -8.39
CA PHE A 66 -11.70 11.86 -7.63
C PHE A 66 -11.69 13.25 -8.27
N SER A 67 -12.61 14.12 -7.85
CA SER A 67 -12.66 15.52 -8.32
C SER A 67 -11.41 16.31 -7.93
N ALA A 68 -10.82 15.99 -6.78
CA ALA A 68 -9.56 16.56 -6.33
C ALA A 68 -8.38 16.07 -7.21
N ALA A 69 -7.60 17.02 -7.72
CA ALA A 69 -6.44 16.73 -8.56
C ALA A 69 -5.43 15.84 -7.84
N GLY A 70 -4.94 14.81 -8.54
CA GLY A 70 -3.95 13.87 -7.99
C GLY A 70 -4.53 12.86 -6.98
N CYS A 71 -5.85 12.73 -6.88
CA CYS A 71 -6.51 11.73 -6.04
C CYS A 71 -7.21 10.65 -6.88
N ALA A 72 -7.05 9.39 -6.48
CA ALA A 72 -7.68 8.26 -7.17
C ALA A 72 -8.10 7.14 -6.20
N ARG A 73 -9.09 6.34 -6.61
CA ARG A 73 -9.35 5.02 -6.04
C ARG A 73 -8.53 4.02 -6.84
N LEU A 74 -7.67 3.28 -6.17
CA LEU A 74 -6.74 2.32 -6.74
C LEU A 74 -7.12 0.91 -6.29
N GLU A 75 -6.91 -0.08 -7.14
CA GLU A 75 -6.77 -1.48 -6.75
C GLU A 75 -5.31 -1.86 -6.86
N ALA A 76 -4.76 -2.48 -5.82
CA ALA A 76 -3.45 -3.11 -5.84
C ALA A 76 -3.59 -4.62 -5.65
N THR A 77 -2.93 -5.37 -6.53
CA THR A 77 -2.82 -6.83 -6.47
C THR A 77 -1.37 -7.19 -6.20
N LEU A 78 -1.11 -7.82 -5.06
CA LEU A 78 0.16 -8.47 -4.73
C LEU A 78 0.00 -9.96 -4.99
N SER A 79 0.90 -10.57 -5.75
CA SER A 79 0.80 -11.97 -6.14
C SER A 79 2.13 -12.69 -6.12
N GLN A 80 2.08 -13.99 -5.87
CA GLN A 80 3.24 -14.85 -5.89
C GLN A 80 2.84 -16.27 -6.24
N ASP A 81 3.64 -16.92 -7.08
CA ASP A 81 3.46 -18.33 -7.41
C ASP A 81 4.17 -19.22 -6.39
N GLY A 82 4.00 -20.54 -6.51
CA GLY A 82 4.80 -21.50 -5.74
C GLY A 82 4.48 -21.51 -4.23
N VAL A 83 3.32 -21.01 -3.82
CA VAL A 83 2.94 -20.94 -2.40
C VAL A 83 2.57 -22.34 -1.90
N PRO A 84 3.31 -22.90 -0.93
CA PRO A 84 3.06 -24.24 -0.43
C PRO A 84 1.75 -24.31 0.38
N THR A 85 0.97 -25.35 0.13
CA THR A 85 -0.25 -25.69 0.86
C THR A 85 -0.02 -26.86 1.82
N THR A 86 -0.94 -27.08 2.76
CA THR A 86 -0.85 -28.16 3.75
C THR A 86 -0.93 -29.57 3.16
N ASN A 87 -1.48 -29.72 1.94
CA ASN A 87 -1.53 -30.99 1.21
C ASN A 87 -0.30 -31.22 0.30
N GLY A 88 0.74 -30.38 0.40
CA GLY A 88 1.99 -30.52 -0.36
C GLY A 88 1.94 -30.00 -1.80
N GLN A 89 0.82 -29.41 -2.24
CA GLN A 89 0.74 -28.72 -3.53
C GLN A 89 1.37 -27.32 -3.43
N GLN A 90 1.65 -26.74 -4.59
CA GLN A 90 2.04 -25.34 -4.71
C GLN A 90 1.03 -24.61 -5.60
N ILE A 91 0.55 -23.47 -5.13
CA ILE A 91 -0.51 -22.70 -5.81
C ILE A 91 -0.08 -21.26 -6.07
N PRO A 92 -0.67 -20.58 -7.06
CA PRO A 92 -0.63 -19.13 -7.11
C PRO A 92 -1.45 -18.54 -5.96
N PHE A 93 -0.90 -17.51 -5.32
CA PHE A 93 -1.57 -16.74 -4.29
C PHE A 93 -1.61 -15.27 -4.69
N ALA A 94 -2.73 -14.60 -4.42
CA ALA A 94 -2.86 -13.17 -4.65
C ALA A 94 -3.71 -12.52 -3.55
N VAL A 95 -3.26 -11.35 -3.10
CA VAL A 95 -4.03 -10.45 -2.25
C VAL A 95 -4.42 -9.25 -3.08
N ARG A 96 -5.71 -8.90 -3.06
CA ARG A 96 -6.26 -7.72 -3.73
C ARG A 96 -6.85 -6.80 -2.69
N TYR A 97 -6.51 -5.53 -2.76
CA TYR A 97 -7.09 -4.51 -1.91
C TYR A 97 -7.29 -3.23 -2.69
N GLU A 98 -8.30 -2.48 -2.27
CA GLU A 98 -8.60 -1.17 -2.83
C GLU A 98 -8.36 -0.08 -1.79
N LEU A 99 -7.87 1.06 -2.24
CA LEU A 99 -7.64 2.22 -1.39
C LEU A 99 -7.89 3.51 -2.14
N ASN A 100 -8.33 4.53 -1.39
CA ASN A 100 -8.42 5.89 -1.88
C ASN A 100 -7.13 6.62 -1.48
N LEU A 101 -6.40 7.16 -2.45
CA LEU A 101 -5.09 7.76 -2.23
C LEU A 101 -4.92 9.02 -3.07
N CYS A 102 -4.42 10.07 -2.43
CA CYS A 102 -3.92 11.27 -3.10
C CYS A 102 -2.39 11.23 -3.22
N ARG A 103 -1.87 12.00 -4.18
CA ARG A 103 -0.43 12.07 -4.48
C ARG A 103 0.43 12.52 -3.30
N ASP A 104 -0.15 13.27 -2.37
CA ASP A 104 0.46 13.70 -1.11
C ASP A 104 0.42 12.62 0.01
N GLY A 105 -0.14 11.44 -0.29
CA GLY A 105 -0.27 10.32 0.64
C GLY A 105 -1.51 10.37 1.53
N ARG A 106 -2.33 11.42 1.45
CA ARG A 106 -3.54 11.56 2.26
C ARG A 106 -4.75 10.87 1.59
N PRO A 107 -5.79 10.52 2.36
CA PRO A 107 -7.07 10.15 1.77
C PRO A 107 -7.73 11.36 1.09
N PRO A 108 -8.52 11.17 0.02
CA PRO A 108 -9.32 12.24 -0.54
C PRO A 108 -10.40 12.69 0.45
N THR A 109 -10.69 13.99 0.48
CA THR A 109 -11.75 14.58 1.31
C THR A 109 -13.15 14.35 0.74
N GLU A 110 -13.26 14.07 -0.56
CA GLU A 110 -14.53 13.76 -1.22
C GLU A 110 -15.18 12.51 -0.60
N GLY A 111 -16.40 12.67 -0.10
CA GLY A 111 -17.16 11.57 0.52
C GLY A 111 -16.77 11.28 1.98
N MET A 112 -15.92 12.09 2.62
CA MET A 112 -15.66 12.00 4.06
C MET A 112 -16.65 12.87 4.85
N ASP A 113 -17.35 12.30 5.83
CA ASP A 113 -18.08 13.05 6.87
C ASP A 113 -17.12 13.33 8.03
N LEU A 114 -16.51 14.51 8.03
CA LEU A 114 -15.55 14.93 9.04
C LEU A 114 -16.19 15.11 10.42
N ASP A 115 -17.49 15.40 10.48
CA ASP A 115 -18.21 15.53 11.74
C ASP A 115 -18.47 14.15 12.36
N ALA A 116 -18.82 13.16 11.54
CA ALA A 116 -18.94 11.77 12.00
C ALA A 116 -17.59 11.20 12.44
N ALA A 117 -16.51 11.45 11.69
CA ALA A 117 -15.16 11.05 12.07
C ALA A 117 -14.74 11.70 13.40
N SER A 118 -14.95 13.00 13.56
CA SER A 118 -14.71 13.73 14.80
C SER A 118 -15.47 13.12 15.97
N ARG A 119 -16.78 12.90 15.83
CA ARG A 119 -17.61 12.27 16.88
C ARG A 119 -17.10 10.89 17.28
N ALA A 120 -16.65 10.06 16.35
CA ALA A 120 -16.10 8.74 16.66
C ALA A 120 -14.81 8.84 17.48
N LEU A 121 -13.88 9.73 17.09
CA LEU A 121 -12.62 9.94 17.79
C LEU A 121 -12.82 10.48 19.22
N TYR A 122 -13.80 11.36 19.42
CA TYR A 122 -14.12 11.88 20.76
C TYR A 122 -14.88 10.90 21.65
N ARG A 123 -15.59 9.93 21.08
CA ARG A 123 -16.34 8.92 21.85
C ARG A 123 -15.44 7.91 22.55
N ASP A 124 -14.25 7.68 22.00
CA ASP A 124 -13.24 6.74 22.54
C ASP A 124 -12.16 7.44 23.39
N ALA A 125 -12.26 8.75 23.61
CA ALA A 125 -11.37 9.45 24.54
C ALA A 125 -11.73 9.06 25.99
N PRO A 126 -10.80 8.49 26.78
CA PRO A 126 -11.08 8.17 28.18
C PRO A 126 -11.44 9.46 28.93
N SER A 127 -12.53 9.42 29.68
CA SER A 127 -12.90 10.47 30.64
C SER A 127 -11.73 10.65 31.62
N GLN A 128 -11.18 11.87 31.67
CA GLN A 128 -10.20 12.28 32.69
C GLN A 128 -10.75 12.07 34.10
#